data_AF-A0A7V8XK80-F1
#
_entry.id   AF-A0A7V8XK80-F1
#
_cell.length_a   1.000
_cell.length_b   1.000
_cell.length_c   1.000
_cell.angle_alpha   90.00
_cell.angle_beta   90.00
_cell.angle_gamma   90.00
#
_symmetry.space_group_name_H-M   'P 1'
#
loop_
_entity.id
_entity.type
_entity.pdbx_description
1 polymer ?
#
loop_
_entity_poly.entity_id
_entity_poly.type
_entity_poly.pdbx_seq_one_letter_code
_entity_poly.pdbx_strand_id
1 'polypeptide(L)'
;ANAWAALEAGATVLDASVGGLGGCPFAPRATGNVATEDVVYLLEREGVSTGVDLDALICVAQWLEELLGRELPGRVYRAGSFPG
;
A
#
# COMPACT_ATOMS: atom_id res chain seq x y z
N ALA A 1 -8.18 -7.97 -0.44
CA ALA A 1 -9.45 -8.63 -0.08
C ALA A 1 -10.44 -7.61 0.51
N ASN A 2 -10.30 -7.18 1.77
CA ASN A 2 -11.28 -6.27 2.39
C ASN A 2 -11.41 -4.90 1.72
N ALA A 3 -10.31 -4.33 1.23
CA ALA A 3 -10.33 -3.05 0.49
C ALA A 3 -11.22 -3.12 -0.77
N TRP A 4 -11.08 -4.20 -1.56
CA TRP A 4 -11.89 -4.42 -2.76
C TRP A 4 -13.37 -4.65 -2.41
N ALA A 5 -13.62 -5.52 -1.43
CA ALA A 5 -14.99 -5.79 -0.98
C ALA A 5 -15.68 -4.52 -0.44
N ALA A 6 -14.95 -3.62 0.21
CA ALA A 6 -15.49 -2.33 0.66
C ALA A 6 -15.90 -1.43 -0.52
N LEU A 7 -15.10 -1.38 -1.59
CA LEU A 7 -15.46 -0.65 -2.81
C LEU A 7 -16.69 -1.25 -3.50
N GLU A 8 -16.77 -2.58 -3.59
CA GLU A 8 -17.95 -3.27 -4.12
C GLU A 8 -19.21 -2.98 -3.27
N ALA A 9 -19.04 -2.75 -1.97
CA ALA A 9 -20.10 -2.33 -1.06
C ALA A 9 -20.42 -0.82 -1.12
N GLY A 10 -19.77 -0.06 -2.00
CA GLY A 10 -20.04 1.36 -2.25
C GLY A 10 -19.18 2.34 -1.46
N ALA A 11 -18.13 1.87 -0.76
CA ALA A 11 -17.14 2.78 -0.20
C ALA A 11 -16.41 3.54 -1.32
N THR A 12 -16.00 4.78 -1.06
CA THR A 12 -15.24 5.62 -2.00
C THR A 12 -13.96 6.17 -1.41
N VAL A 13 -13.72 5.92 -0.11
CA VAL A 13 -12.54 6.35 0.63
C VAL A 13 -11.99 5.15 1.39
N LEU A 14 -10.68 4.93 1.25
CA LEU A 14 -9.94 3.87 1.93
C LEU A 14 -8.70 4.49 2.58
N ASP A 15 -8.49 4.21 3.86
CA ASP A 15 -7.28 4.61 4.57
C ASP A 15 -6.21 3.51 4.46
N ALA A 16 -4.97 3.94 4.20
CA ALA A 16 -3.81 3.08 4.07
C ALA A 16 -2.55 3.81 4.58
N SER A 17 -1.42 3.11 4.65
CA SER A 17 -0.15 3.71 5.05
C SER A 17 0.98 3.31 4.10
N VAL A 18 1.88 4.24 3.78
CA VAL A 18 3.02 3.98 2.89
C VAL A 18 3.85 2.80 3.41
N GLY A 19 4.15 1.83 2.56
CA GLY A 19 4.89 0.63 2.96
C GLY A 19 4.13 -0.30 3.92
N GLY A 20 2.88 0.00 4.26
CA GLY A 20 2.15 -0.69 5.33
C GLY A 20 2.63 -0.27 6.73
N LEU A 21 3.06 0.99 6.87
CA LEU A 21 3.53 1.52 8.13
C LEU A 21 2.46 1.54 9.23
N GLY A 22 2.95 1.53 10.46
CA GLY A 22 2.14 1.33 11.66
C GLY A 22 2.11 -0.14 12.04
N GLY A 23 2.33 -0.43 13.32
CA GLY A 23 2.17 -1.75 13.90
C GLY A 23 1.13 -1.69 15.01
N CYS A 24 0.60 -2.84 15.43
CA CYS A 24 -0.32 -2.88 16.55
C CYS A 24 0.46 -2.84 17.87
N PRO A 25 0.26 -1.84 18.76
CA PRO A 25 0.93 -1.81 20.06
C PRO A 25 0.53 -2.99 20.96
N PHE A 26 -0.61 -3.63 20.67
CA PHE A 26 -1.12 -4.79 21.41
C PHE A 26 -0.76 -6.14 20.77
N ALA A 27 -0.28 -6.15 19.52
CA ALA A 27 0.05 -7.36 18.78
C ALA A 27 1.35 -7.15 17.98
N PRO A 28 2.53 -7.39 18.60
CA PRO A 28 3.84 -7.06 18.03
C PRO A 28 4.16 -7.72 16.67
N ARG A 29 3.44 -8.79 16.32
CA ARG A 29 3.60 -9.54 15.07
C ARG A 29 2.42 -9.41 14.11
N ALA A 30 1.41 -8.62 14.44
CA ALA A 30 0.32 -8.37 13.51
C ALA A 30 0.80 -7.40 12.42
N THR A 31 0.46 -7.70 11.17
CA THR A 31 0.53 -6.75 10.06
C THR A 31 -0.33 -5.55 10.42
N GLY A 32 0.24 -4.34 10.40
CA GLY A 32 -0.50 -3.13 10.74
C GLY A 32 -1.37 -2.66 9.58
N ASN A 33 -1.18 -1.42 9.13
CA ASN A 33 -1.99 -0.88 8.05
C ASN A 33 -1.70 -1.59 6.72
N VAL A 34 -2.69 -1.62 5.84
CA VAL A 34 -2.47 -2.01 4.45
C VAL A 34 -1.54 -1.00 3.78
N ALA A 35 -0.64 -1.50 2.93
CA ALA A 35 0.29 -0.66 2.20
C ALA A 35 -0.43 0.14 1.11
N THR A 36 -0.21 1.46 1.06
CA THR A 36 -0.88 2.35 0.10
C THR A 36 -0.58 1.94 -1.34
N GLU A 37 0.68 1.61 -1.65
CA GLU A 37 1.10 1.18 -2.97
C GLU A 37 0.46 -0.14 -3.40
N ASP A 38 0.24 -1.08 -2.46
CA ASP A 38 -0.45 -2.34 -2.74
C ASP A 38 -1.93 -2.10 -3.07
N VAL A 39 -2.57 -1.14 -2.39
CA VAL A 39 -3.97 -0.74 -2.67
C VAL A 39 -4.05 -0.01 -4.00
N VAL A 40 -3.22 1.00 -4.24
CA VAL A 40 -3.21 1.77 -5.49
C VAL A 40 -3.00 0.83 -6.69
N TYR A 41 -2.00 -0.05 -6.60
CA TYR A 41 -1.75 -1.05 -7.63
C TYR A 41 -2.98 -1.92 -7.89
N LEU A 42 -3.62 -2.44 -6.84
CA LEU A 42 -4.85 -3.23 -6.99
C LEU A 42 -5.96 -2.43 -7.69
N LEU A 43 -6.22 -1.21 -7.27
CA LEU A 43 -7.31 -0.39 -7.82
C LEU A 43 -7.08 -0.08 -9.29
N GLU A 44 -5.87 0.32 -9.66
CA GLU A 44 -5.55 0.64 -11.05
C GLU A 44 -5.60 -0.60 -11.94
N ARG A 45 -5.22 -1.77 -11.41
CA ARG A 45 -5.35 -3.07 -12.09
C ARG A 45 -6.80 -3.47 -12.37
N GLU A 46 -7.72 -3.06 -11.49
CA GLU A 46 -9.16 -3.26 -11.66
C GLU A 46 -9.83 -2.09 -12.40
N GLY A 47 -9.05 -1.17 -12.98
CA GLY A 47 -9.56 -0.05 -13.80
C GLY A 47 -10.11 1.12 -12.98
N VAL A 48 -9.87 1.16 -11.67
CA VAL A 48 -10.28 2.25 -10.79
C VAL A 48 -9.15 3.27 -10.70
N SER A 49 -9.37 4.45 -11.27
CA SER A 49 -8.41 5.56 -11.21
C SER A 49 -8.28 6.09 -9.79
N THR A 50 -7.06 6.12 -9.26
CA THR A 50 -6.75 6.67 -7.93
C THR A 50 -6.25 8.11 -7.99
N GLY A 51 -5.65 8.51 -9.12
CA GLY A 51 -4.96 9.80 -9.27
C GLY A 51 -3.60 9.87 -8.57
N VAL A 52 -3.09 8.74 -8.07
CA VAL A 52 -1.80 8.65 -7.39
C VAL A 52 -0.71 8.26 -8.39
N ASP A 53 0.44 8.91 -8.32
CA ASP A 53 1.64 8.48 -9.04
C ASP A 53 2.25 7.29 -8.29
N LEU A 54 2.04 6.07 -8.82
CA LEU A 54 2.50 4.84 -8.20
C LEU A 54 4.03 4.75 -8.16
N ASP A 55 4.72 5.18 -9.21
CA ASP A 55 6.19 5.11 -9.26
C ASP A 55 6.81 6.06 -8.24
N ALA A 56 6.27 7.28 -8.12
CA ALA A 56 6.68 8.22 -7.07
C ALA A 56 6.41 7.64 -5.67
N LEU A 57 5.26 6.98 -5.47
CA LEU A 57 4.92 6.35 -4.19
C LEU A 57 5.87 5.19 -3.84
N ILE A 58 6.26 4.37 -4.83
CA ILE A 58 7.26 3.31 -4.68
C ILE A 58 8.60 3.91 -4.21
N CYS A 59 9.06 4.99 -4.84
CA CYS A 59 10.29 5.68 -4.43
C CYS A 59 10.22 6.17 -2.96
N VAL A 60 9.07 6.70 -2.53
CA VAL A 60 8.87 7.12 -1.13
C VAL A 60 8.92 5.94 -0.18
N ALA A 61 8.29 4.80 -0.52
CA ALA A 61 8.33 3.60 0.31
C ALA A 61 9.75 3.02 0.44
N GLN A 62 10.53 3.01 -0.64
CA GLN A 62 11.94 2.59 -0.62
C GLN A 62 12.80 3.50 0.26
N TRP A 63 12.68 4.83 0.09
CA TRP A 63 13.37 5.80 0.95
C TRP A 63 13.01 5.62 2.43
N LEU A 64 11.75 5.32 2.72
CA LEU A 64 11.26 5.15 4.09
C LEU A 64 11.77 3.86 4.74
N GLU A 65 11.89 2.77 3.98
CA GLU A 65 12.55 1.54 4.42
C GLU A 65 14.01 1.82 4.82
N GLU A 66 14.77 2.52 3.96
CA GLU A 66 16.16 2.90 4.23
C GLU A 66 16.27 3.76 5.49
N LEU A 67 15.40 4.76 5.63
CA LEU A 67 15.37 5.66 6.78
C LEU A 67 15.10 4.92 8.10
N LEU A 68 14.21 3.92 8.07
CA LEU A 68 13.83 3.15 9.25
C LEU A 68 14.77 1.98 9.54
N GLY A 69 15.64 1.63 8.60
CA GLY A 69 16.59 0.52 8.72
C GLY A 69 15.92 -0.85 8.90
N ARG A 70 14.69 -1.01 8.39
CA ARG A 70 13.93 -2.27 8.47
C ARG A 70 12.99 -2.43 7.29
N GLU A 71 12.81 -3.67 6.86
CA GLU A 71 11.87 -4.00 5.79
C GLU A 71 10.43 -3.57 6.12
N LEU A 72 9.75 -3.02 5.13
CA LEU A 72 8.34 -2.63 5.22
C LEU A 72 7.41 -3.77 4.75
N PRO A 73 6.21 -3.92 5.33
CA PRO A 73 5.27 -4.99 4.95
C PRO A 73 4.80 -4.98 3.48
N GLY A 74 4.79 -3.81 2.83
CA GLY A 74 4.33 -3.65 1.44
C GLY A 74 5.06 -4.56 0.44
N ARG A 75 4.42 -4.85 -0.69
CA ARG A 75 4.99 -5.74 -1.72
C ARG A 75 5.35 -5.00 -3.00
N VAL A 76 4.52 -4.06 -3.42
CA VAL A 76 4.68 -3.38 -4.71
C VAL A 76 5.97 -2.55 -4.76
N TYR A 77 6.36 -1.89 -3.68
CA TYR A 77 7.60 -1.09 -3.68
C TYR A 77 8.89 -1.91 -3.90
N ARG A 78 8.83 -3.23 -3.65
CA ARG A 78 9.95 -4.16 -3.88
C ARG A 78 9.86 -4.85 -5.24
N ALA A 79 8.64 -5.14 -5.68
CA ALA A 79 8.39 -5.77 -6.97
C ALA A 79 8.56 -4.78 -8.14
N GLY A 80 8.36 -3.49 -7.88
CA GLY A 80 8.24 -2.45 -8.90
C GLY A 80 6.83 -2.37 -9.47
N SER A 81 6.60 -1.34 -10.29
CA SER A 81 5.41 -1.21 -11.12
C SER A 81 5.43 -2.22 -12.28
N PHE A 82 4.28 -2.46 -12.89
CA PHE A 82 4.17 -3.40 -14.01
C PHE A 82 4.89 -2.84 -15.24
N PRO A 83 5.67 -3.64 -16.00
CA PRO A 83 6.24 -3.18 -17.25
C PRO A 83 5.09 -2.94 -18.25
N GLY A 84 4.85 -1.67 -18.57
CA GLY A 84 3.99 -1.25 -19.67
C GLY A 84 4.57 -1.60 -21.04
#